data_AF-A0A702DCM1-F1
#
_entry.id   AF-A0A702DCM1-F1
#
_cell.length_a   1.000
_cell.length_b   1.000
_cell.length_c   1.000
_cell.angle_alpha   90.00
_cell.angle_beta   90.00
_cell.angle_gamma   90.00
#
_symmetry.space_group_name_H-M   'P 1'
#
loop_
_entity.id
_entity.type
_entity.pdbx_description
1 polymer ?
#
loop_
_entity_poly.entity_id
_entity_poly.type
_entity_poly.pdbx_seq_one_letter_code
_entity_poly.pdbx_strand_id
1 'polypeptide(L)'
;MATIMTGLPERRISSRIWYGRLCIEFNSNDDLSPAERRVIRLLLQGYNSGQIAALCFRSVKTISTQKGRAFKRLGVRNDATLLPALLLQGMVTVYTDLIRGHSLDDNSPNAE
;
A
#
# COMPACT_ATOMS: atom_id res chain seq x y z
N MET A 1 -7.19 -17.57 -35.11
CA MET A 1 -8.35 -16.89 -34.50
C MET A 1 -8.35 -17.23 -33.01
N ALA A 2 -7.51 -16.55 -32.22
CA ALA A 2 -7.41 -16.79 -30.78
C ALA A 2 -8.32 -15.80 -30.06
N THR A 3 -9.33 -16.34 -29.38
CA THR A 3 -10.35 -15.63 -28.60
C THR A 3 -9.73 -14.84 -27.47
N ILE A 4 -10.15 -13.58 -27.38
CA ILE A 4 -9.81 -12.60 -26.36
C ILE A 4 -10.77 -12.78 -25.16
N MET A 5 -10.24 -12.56 -23.95
CA MET A 5 -10.93 -12.22 -22.69
C MET A 5 -11.76 -13.28 -21.96
N THR A 6 -11.22 -13.77 -20.85
CA THR A 6 -11.94 -13.82 -19.57
C THR A 6 -10.96 -13.68 -18.40
N GLY A 7 -11.06 -12.55 -17.70
CA GLY A 7 -10.66 -12.42 -16.30
C GLY A 7 -9.16 -12.43 -16.00
N LEU A 8 -8.47 -11.30 -16.26
CA LEU A 8 -7.42 -10.92 -15.31
C LEU A 8 -8.15 -10.77 -13.97
N PRO A 9 -7.81 -11.54 -12.92
CA PRO A 9 -8.48 -11.40 -11.65
C PRO A 9 -8.33 -9.93 -11.26
N GLU A 10 -9.43 -9.27 -10.92
CA GLU A 10 -9.39 -8.00 -10.20
C GLU A 10 -8.32 -8.17 -9.13
N ARG A 11 -7.16 -7.55 -9.37
CA ARG A 11 -6.00 -7.61 -8.49
C ARG A 11 -6.52 -7.09 -7.18
N ARG A 12 -6.97 -7.99 -6.29
CA ARG A 12 -7.23 -7.67 -4.89
C ARG A 12 -6.00 -6.90 -4.49
N ILE A 13 -6.18 -5.61 -4.27
CA ILE A 13 -5.11 -4.73 -3.83
C ILE A 13 -4.63 -5.41 -2.56
N SER A 14 -3.55 -6.19 -2.65
CA SER A 14 -3.18 -7.09 -1.58
C SER A 14 -3.14 -6.24 -0.32
N SER A 15 -4.00 -6.58 0.64
CA SER A 15 -4.13 -5.86 1.90
C SER A 15 -2.82 -5.91 2.68
N ARG A 16 -1.86 -6.72 2.23
CA ARG A 16 -0.60 -7.00 2.88
C ARG A 16 0.57 -6.27 2.22
N ILE A 17 1.42 -5.70 3.06
CA ILE A 17 2.75 -5.20 2.71
C ILE A 17 3.78 -6.03 3.47
N TRP A 18 4.75 -6.60 2.75
CA TRP A 18 5.81 -7.42 3.31
C TRP A 18 7.13 -6.65 3.42
N TYR A 19 7.79 -6.76 4.58
CA TYR A 19 9.16 -6.31 4.85
C TYR A 19 9.96 -7.49 5.42
N GLY A 20 10.43 -8.37 4.54
CA GLY A 20 11.05 -9.64 4.95
C GLY A 20 10.07 -10.46 5.79
N ARG A 21 10.38 -10.69 7.07
CA ARG A 21 9.53 -11.44 8.02
C ARG A 21 8.40 -10.61 8.64
N LEU A 22 8.33 -9.31 8.36
CA LEU A 22 7.29 -8.45 8.89
C LEU A 22 6.18 -8.27 7.85
N CYS A 23 4.92 -8.42 8.25
CA CYS A 23 3.76 -8.14 7.41
C CYS A 23 2.88 -7.07 8.05
N ILE A 24 2.44 -6.11 7.24
CA ILE A 24 1.43 -5.11 7.59
C ILE A 24 0.19 -5.40 6.77
N GLU A 25 -0.92 -5.76 7.42
CA GLU A 25 -2.21 -6.04 6.78
C GLU A 25 -3.22 -4.93 7.07
N PHE A 26 -3.82 -4.36 6.02
CA PHE A 26 -4.93 -3.42 6.12
C PHE A 26 -6.24 -4.16 6.43
N ASN A 27 -6.96 -3.69 7.43
CA ASN A 27 -8.28 -4.19 7.78
C ASN A 27 -9.33 -3.65 6.80
N SER A 28 -10.37 -4.43 6.49
CA SER A 28 -11.36 -4.10 5.45
C SER A 28 -12.25 -2.87 5.75
N ASN A 29 -12.25 -2.38 6.99
CA ASN A 29 -13.13 -1.31 7.48
C ASN A 29 -12.35 -0.04 7.82
N ASP A 30 -11.47 0.40 6.92
CA ASP A 30 -10.85 1.70 7.00
C ASP A 30 -11.70 2.79 6.33
N ASP A 31 -11.90 3.92 7.01
CA ASP A 31 -12.67 5.07 6.51
C ASP A 31 -12.05 5.73 5.26
N LEU A 32 -10.89 5.28 4.80
CA LEU A 32 -10.19 5.84 3.65
C LEU A 32 -10.87 5.48 2.33
N SER A 33 -10.95 6.46 1.43
CA SER A 33 -11.33 6.20 0.04
C SER A 33 -10.28 5.32 -0.66
N PRO A 34 -10.63 4.64 -1.76
CA PRO A 34 -9.70 3.78 -2.49
C PRO A 34 -8.42 4.51 -2.94
N ALA A 35 -8.55 5.78 -3.33
CA ALA A 35 -7.41 6.61 -3.72
C ALA A 35 -6.51 6.97 -2.53
N GLU A 36 -7.11 7.34 -1.40
CA GLU A 36 -6.37 7.64 -0.16
C GLU A 36 -5.64 6.39 0.33
N ARG A 37 -6.33 5.24 0.38
CA ARG A 37 -5.72 3.95 0.75
C ARG A 37 -4.55 3.60 -0.16
N ARG A 38 -4.67 3.84 -1.47
CA ARG A 38 -3.58 3.57 -2.41
C ARG A 38 -2.34 4.41 -2.11
N VAL A 39 -2.52 5.70 -1.81
CA VAL A 39 -1.43 6.61 -1.45
C VAL A 39 -0.79 6.19 -0.12
N ILE A 40 -1.60 5.94 0.92
CA ILE A 40 -1.12 5.49 2.23
C ILE A 40 -0.33 4.18 2.12
N ARG A 41 -0.82 3.21 1.34
CA ARG A 41 -0.12 1.94 1.11
C ARG A 41 1.26 2.15 0.50
N LEU A 42 1.37 3.02 -0.51
CA LEU A 42 2.65 3.32 -1.15
C LEU A 42 3.60 4.10 -0.23
N LEU A 43 3.06 5.00 0.60
CA LEU A 43 3.86 5.70 1.61
C LEU A 43 4.44 4.73 2.63
N LEU A 44 3.63 3.76 3.10
CA LEU A 44 4.13 2.72 4.00
C LEU A 44 5.26 1.93 3.34
N GLN A 45 5.11 1.57 2.06
CA GLN A 45 6.14 0.89 1.22
C GLN A 45 7.43 1.71 1.03
N GLY A 46 7.50 2.95 1.50
CA GLY A 46 8.69 3.80 1.42
C GLY A 46 8.76 4.67 0.17
N TYR A 47 7.71 4.71 -0.66
CA TYR A 47 7.70 5.60 -1.82
C TYR A 47 7.43 7.05 -1.42
N ASN A 48 8.15 7.99 -2.01
CA ASN A 48 7.88 9.42 -1.86
C ASN A 48 6.75 9.90 -2.81
N SER A 49 6.21 11.10 -2.59
CA SER A 49 5.08 11.62 -3.38
C SER A 49 5.37 11.76 -4.88
N GLY A 50 6.63 11.96 -5.28
CA GLY A 50 7.03 11.99 -6.69
C GLY A 50 7.02 10.61 -7.33
N GLN A 51 7.56 9.60 -6.64
CA GLN A 51 7.52 8.20 -7.07
C GLN A 51 6.08 7.69 -7.15
N ILE A 52 5.25 8.02 -6.15
CA ILE A 52 3.82 7.68 -6.15
C ILE A 52 3.11 8.32 -7.36
N ALA A 53 3.42 9.56 -7.69
CA ALA A 53 2.84 10.25 -8.84
C ALA A 53 3.17 9.53 -10.16
N ALA A 54 4.43 9.11 -10.33
CA ALA A 54 4.85 8.29 -11.47
C ALA A 54 4.12 6.94 -11.50
N LEU A 55 4.07 6.22 -10.38
CA LEU A 55 3.40 4.91 -10.28
C LEU A 55 1.89 4.97 -10.51
N CYS A 56 1.25 6.09 -10.17
CA CYS A 56 -0.18 6.30 -10.34
C CYS A 56 -0.54 7.00 -11.66
N PHE A 57 0.44 7.36 -12.51
CA PHE A 57 0.23 8.18 -13.72
C PHE A 57 -0.58 9.45 -13.43
N ARG A 58 -0.23 10.13 -12.32
CA ARG A 58 -0.88 11.38 -11.87
C ARG A 58 0.17 12.46 -11.62
N SER A 59 -0.28 13.71 -11.53
CA SER A 59 0.62 14.80 -11.14
C SER A 59 0.98 14.70 -9.66
N VAL A 60 2.16 15.18 -9.30
CA VAL A 60 2.62 15.29 -7.90
C VAL A 60 1.63 16.11 -7.06
N LYS A 61 1.02 17.15 -7.65
CA LYS A 61 0.00 17.98 -7.00
C LYS A 61 -1.23 17.17 -6.59
N THR A 62 -1.70 16.27 -7.46
CA THR A 62 -2.83 15.39 -7.16
C THR A 62 -2.49 14.43 -6.01
N ILE A 63 -1.32 13.79 -6.06
CA ILE A 63 -0.86 12.90 -4.98
C ILE A 63 -0.68 13.65 -3.67
N SER A 64 -0.09 14.84 -3.68
CA SER A 64 0.07 15.69 -2.50
C SER A 64 -1.28 16.07 -1.89
N THR A 65 -2.27 16.39 -2.72
CA THR A 65 -3.64 16.68 -2.27
C THR A 65 -4.30 15.46 -1.65
N GLN A 66 -4.19 14.28 -2.29
CA GLN A 66 -4.73 13.03 -1.76
C GLN A 66 -4.05 12.62 -0.45
N LYS A 67 -2.73 12.74 -0.36
CA LYS A 67 -1.94 12.55 0.87
C LYS A 67 -2.44 13.47 1.97
N GLY A 68 -2.59 14.77 1.69
CA GLY A 68 -3.07 15.74 2.68
C GLY A 68 -4.48 15.44 3.19
N ARG A 69 -5.39 15.02 2.30
CA ARG A 69 -6.74 14.58 2.69
C ARG A 69 -6.69 13.32 3.56
N ALA A 70 -5.94 12.31 3.16
CA ALA A 70 -5.75 11.10 3.95
C ALA A 70 -5.18 11.41 5.34
N PHE A 71 -4.14 12.25 5.41
CA PHE A 71 -3.50 12.64 6.67
C PHE A 71 -4.45 13.40 7.58
N LYS A 72 -5.27 14.31 7.03
CA LYS A 72 -6.30 15.03 7.79
C LYS A 72 -7.36 14.06 8.35
N ARG A 73 -7.79 13.07 7.56
CA ARG A 73 -8.76 12.05 7.99
C ARG A 73 -8.19 11.13 9.08
N LEU A 74 -6.92 10.76 8.96
CA LEU A 74 -6.23 9.91 9.92
C LEU A 74 -5.76 10.66 11.18
N GLY A 75 -5.77 12.00 11.17
CA GLY A 75 -5.20 12.82 12.26
C GLY A 75 -3.67 12.82 12.31
N VAL A 76 -3.02 12.53 11.17
CA VAL A 76 -1.56 12.36 11.06
C VAL A 76 -0.91 13.64 10.57
N ARG A 77 0.22 14.03 11.18
CA ARG A 77 0.97 15.25 10.80
C ARG A 77 2.18 14.98 9.92
N ASN A 78 2.80 13.81 10.05
CA ASN A 78 4.02 13.47 9.33
C ASN A 78 4.05 11.97 8.98
N ASP A 79 4.89 11.62 8.01
CA ASP A 79 5.00 10.25 7.49
C ASP A 79 5.49 9.27 8.57
N ALA A 80 6.31 9.72 9.51
CA ALA A 80 6.81 8.89 10.62
C ALA A 80 5.70 8.46 11.60
N THR A 81 4.68 9.31 11.79
CA THR A 81 3.51 9.04 12.65
C THR A 81 2.41 8.26 11.94
N LEU A 82 2.54 8.02 10.64
CA LEU A 82 1.52 7.32 9.85
C LEU A 82 1.28 5.89 10.36
N LEU A 83 2.35 5.08 10.46
CA LEU A 83 2.21 3.70 10.89
C LEU A 83 1.70 3.56 12.34
N PRO A 84 2.24 4.30 13.34
CA PRO A 84 1.69 4.29 14.69
C PRO A 84 0.20 4.68 14.76
N ALA A 85 -0.23 5.68 13.99
CA ALA A 85 -1.62 6.12 13.99
C ALA A 85 -2.57 5.03 13.44
N LEU A 86 -2.18 4.39 12.32
CA LEU A 86 -2.97 3.32 11.73
C LEU A 86 -3.10 2.10 12.66
N LEU A 87 -2.04 1.80 13.43
CA LEU A 87 -2.05 0.74 14.44
C LEU A 87 -3.00 1.06 15.59
N LEU A 88 -2.90 2.25 16.16
CA LEU A 88 -3.74 2.69 17.29
C LEU A 88 -5.22 2.78 16.91
N GLN A 89 -5.53 3.11 15.67
CA GLN A 89 -6.89 3.15 15.14
C GLN A 89 -7.41 1.76 14.74
N GLY A 90 -6.60 0.71 14.78
CA GLY A 90 -6.99 -0.63 14.37
C GLY A 90 -7.26 -0.74 12.86
N MET A 91 -6.66 0.12 12.05
CA MET A 91 -6.80 0.11 10.59
C MET A 91 -5.82 -0.86 9.92
N VAL A 92 -4.69 -1.11 10.59
CA VAL A 92 -3.71 -2.11 10.16
C VAL A 92 -3.35 -3.03 11.31
N THR A 93 -3.04 -4.28 10.96
CA THR A 93 -2.50 -5.29 11.86
C THR A 93 -1.08 -5.60 11.42
N VAL A 94 -0.13 -5.58 12.36
CA VAL A 94 1.26 -5.94 12.09
C VAL A 94 1.56 -7.26 12.77
N TYR A 95 2.09 -8.21 12.01
CA TYR A 95 2.51 -9.50 12.54
C TYR A 95 3.87 -9.88 11.95
N THR A 96 4.66 -10.55 12.77
CA THR A 96 5.89 -11.19 12.33
C THR A 96 5.57 -12.61 11.91
N ASP A 97 6.04 -13.00 10.74
CA ASP A 97 5.95 -14.40 10.30
C ASP A 97 6.95 -15.23 11.11
N LEU A 98 6.51 -15.66 12.29
CA LEU A 98 7.23 -16.63 13.11
C LEU A 98 6.98 -18.07 12.64
N ILE A 99 6.01 -18.31 11.72
CA ILE A 99 5.51 -19.66 11.44
C ILE A 99 5.32 -20.01 9.95
N ARG A 100 5.31 -19.09 8.98
CA ARG A 100 5.24 -19.48 7.55
C ARG A 100 6.51 -19.11 6.80
N GLY A 101 7.15 -20.14 6.24
CA GLY A 101 8.24 -19.98 5.27
C GLY A 101 7.77 -19.16 4.09
N HIS A 102 8.19 -17.89 4.04
CA HIS A 102 8.08 -17.07 2.85
C HIS A 102 9.12 -17.59 1.85
N SER A 103 8.69 -18.42 0.90
CA SER A 103 9.48 -18.72 -0.30
C SER A 103 9.73 -17.40 -1.04
N LEU A 104 11.00 -17.04 -1.18
CA LEU A 104 11.45 -15.82 -1.82
C LEU A 104 11.40 -15.97 -3.35
N ASP A 105 10.23 -16.23 -3.92
CA ASP A 105 10.11 -16.41 -5.36
C ASP A 105 8.88 -15.66 -5.89
N ASP A 106 9.00 -14.33 -6.06
CA ASP A 106 8.26 -13.64 -7.14
C ASP A 106 8.77 -12.25 -7.53
N ASN A 107 9.98 -11.83 -7.17
CA ASN A 107 10.50 -10.56 -7.70
C ASN A 107 12.04 -10.47 -7.72
N SER A 108 12.66 -11.29 -8.56
CA SER A 108 13.99 -10.97 -9.11
C SER A 108 13.80 -10.18 -10.40
N PRO A 109 14.09 -8.87 -10.44
CA PRO A 109 14.44 -8.21 -11.69
C PRO A 109 15.96 -8.34 -11.93
N ASN A 110 16.31 -8.67 -13.18
CA ASN A 110 17.62 -8.98 -13.79
C ASN A 110 18.03 -10.46 -13.69
N ALA A 111 18.09 -11.29 -14.74
CA ALA A 111 18.08 -11.06 -16.19
C ALA A 111 18.97 -9.90 -16.66
N GLU A 112 20.29 -10.09 -16.48
CA GLU A 112 21.31 -9.83 -17.50
C GLU A 112 22.51 -10.76 -17.25
#